data_AF-A0A966D725-F1
#
_entry.id   AF-A0A966D725-F1
#
_cell.length_a   1.000
_cell.length_b   1.000
_cell.length_c   1.000
_cell.angle_alpha   90.00
_cell.angle_beta   90.00
_cell.angle_gamma   90.00
#
_symmetry.space_group_name_H-M   'P 1'
#
loop_
_entity.id
_entity.type
_entity.pdbx_description
1 polymer ?
#
loop_
_entity_poly.entity_id
_entity_poly.type
_entity_poly.pdbx_seq_one_letter_code
_entity_poly.pdbx_strand_id
1 'polypeptide(L)'
;MLKCGIVGLPLCGKSTVFNLITRAGAEVKPYAGGKTDPNKAVVEVPDKRFDFLVDVHKPKKVTPAQVEFVDLAGLSRGAGKGEGLGNSFLSFVADADALIQVVRCFSN
;
A
#
# COMPACT_ATOMS: atom_id res chain seq x y z
N MET A 1 -7.49 -10.42 -5.04
CA MET A 1 -6.30 -9.60 -5.32
C MET A 1 -5.60 -9.43 -4.00
N LEU A 2 -4.29 -9.71 -3.90
CA LEU A 2 -3.57 -9.65 -2.63
C LEU A 2 -3.51 -8.19 -2.14
N LYS A 3 -3.94 -7.94 -0.91
CA LYS A 3 -4.02 -6.61 -0.30
C LYS A 3 -3.02 -6.47 0.84
N CYS A 4 -2.03 -5.62 0.62
CA CYS A 4 -0.94 -5.35 1.54
C CYS A 4 -1.10 -3.98 2.21
N GLY A 5 -1.16 -3.96 3.55
CA GLY A 5 -1.17 -2.73 4.34
C GLY A 5 0.23 -2.27 4.72
N ILE A 6 0.62 -1.05 4.35
CA ILE A 6 1.88 -0.46 4.80
C ILE A 6 1.63 0.26 6.13
N VAL A 7 2.37 -0.15 7.16
CA VAL A 7 2.26 0.31 8.55
C VAL A 7 3.60 0.82 9.06
N GLY A 8 3.58 1.73 10.02
CA GLY A 8 4.80 2.33 10.55
C GLY A 8 4.51 3.48 11.50
N LEU A 9 5.52 3.84 12.31
CA LEU A 9 5.44 5.02 13.17
C LEU A 9 5.44 6.31 12.34
N PRO A 10 4.96 7.43 12.90
CA PRO A 10 5.13 8.74 12.26
C PRO A 10 6.59 8.99 11.86
N LEU A 11 6.81 9.58 10.68
CA LEU A 11 8.12 9.95 10.14
C LEU A 11 9.09 8.78 9.88
N CYS A 12 8.62 7.53 9.76
CA CYS A 12 9.47 6.39 9.43
C CYS A 12 9.81 6.25 7.93
N GLY A 13 9.25 7.09 7.06
CA GLY A 13 9.43 7.00 5.60
C GLY A 13 8.36 6.17 4.88
N LYS A 14 7.26 5.80 5.56
CA LYS A 14 6.16 5.00 5.01
C LYS A 14 5.61 5.50 3.67
N SER A 15 5.26 6.79 3.58
CA SER A 15 4.71 7.37 2.36
C SER A 15 5.76 7.48 1.24
N THR A 16 7.04 7.61 1.59
CA THR A 16 8.15 7.51 0.62
C THR A 16 8.22 6.12 0.00
N VAL A 17 8.15 5.07 0.83
CA VAL A 17 8.13 3.67 0.37
C VAL A 17 6.90 3.39 -0.49
N PHE A 18 5.72 3.86 -0.09
CA PHE A 18 4.50 3.75 -0.88
C PHE A 18 4.67 4.38 -2.27
N ASN A 19 5.17 5.60 -2.35
CA ASN A 19 5.38 6.29 -3.64
C ASN A 19 6.40 5.56 -4.54
N LEU A 20 7.46 5.01 -3.94
CA LEU A 20 8.47 4.24 -4.67
C LEU A 20 7.89 2.97 -5.30
N ILE A 21 7.14 2.19 -4.51
CA ILE A 21 6.57 0.90 -4.97
C ILE A 21 5.53 1.13 -6.06
N THR A 22 4.73 2.18 -5.92
CA THR A 22 3.60 2.46 -6.81
C THR A 22 4.03 3.16 -8.09
N ARG A 23 5.30 3.58 -8.20
CA ARG A 23 5.81 4.47 -9.26
C ARG A 23 4.89 5.67 -9.48
N ALA A 24 4.20 6.05 -8.40
CA ALA A 24 3.17 7.05 -8.41
C ALA A 24 3.84 8.42 -8.59
N GLY A 25 3.64 9.01 -9.76
CA GLY A 25 3.14 10.39 -9.81
C GLY A 25 1.63 10.43 -9.54
N ALA A 26 1.07 9.41 -8.86
CA ALA A 26 -0.35 9.15 -8.83
C ALA A 26 -1.08 10.29 -8.13
N GLU A 27 -2.03 10.88 -8.84
CA GLU A 27 -3.00 11.81 -8.31
C GLU A 27 -3.59 11.24 -7.02
N VAL A 28 -3.27 11.89 -5.91
CA VAL A 28 -4.02 11.79 -4.67
C VAL A 28 -5.43 12.29 -5.01
N LYS A 29 -6.33 11.40 -5.44
CA LYS A 29 -7.73 11.78 -5.60
C LYS A 29 -8.29 12.01 -4.20
N PRO A 30 -8.74 13.24 -3.86
CA PRO A 30 -9.46 13.43 -2.63
C PRO A 30 -10.82 12.78 -2.82
N TYR A 31 -11.12 11.71 -2.08
CA TYR A 31 -12.49 11.22 -2.03
C TYR A 31 -13.29 12.26 -1.25
N ALA A 32 -14.16 12.98 -1.98
CA ALA A 32 -15.01 14.00 -1.41
C ALA A 32 -15.96 13.37 -0.37
N GLY A 33 -15.84 13.83 0.88
CA GLY A 33 -16.79 13.49 1.94
C GLY A 33 -16.14 12.93 3.21
N GLY A 34 -15.39 13.77 3.94
CA GLY A 34 -15.25 13.68 5.40
C GLY A 34 -14.85 12.32 6.00
N LYS A 35 -13.62 11.88 5.72
CA LYS A 35 -12.76 10.92 6.46
C LYS A 35 -11.59 10.67 5.52
N THR A 36 -10.35 10.95 5.91
CA THR A 36 -9.18 10.76 5.03
C THR A 36 -9.00 9.28 4.72
N ASP A 37 -9.45 8.86 3.54
CA ASP A 37 -9.25 7.50 3.03
C ASP A 37 -7.75 7.22 2.79
N PRO A 38 -7.30 5.98 3.05
CA PRO A 38 -5.90 5.62 2.92
C PRO A 38 -5.48 5.63 1.43
N ASN A 39 -4.23 6.00 1.15
CA ASN A 39 -3.74 5.97 -0.24
C ASN A 39 -3.68 4.52 -0.71
N LYS A 40 -4.34 4.18 -1.83
CA LYS A 40 -4.35 2.84 -2.41
C LYS A 40 -3.69 2.85 -3.78
N ALA A 41 -3.02 1.76 -4.13
CA ALA A 41 -2.42 1.61 -5.44
C ALA A 41 -2.29 0.13 -5.80
N VAL A 42 -2.56 -0.19 -7.07
CA VAL A 42 -2.37 -1.52 -7.62
C VAL A 42 -1.08 -1.52 -8.43
N VAL A 43 -0.20 -2.49 -8.16
CA VAL A 43 1.12 -2.59 -8.76
C VAL A 43 1.28 -3.97 -9.39
N GLU A 44 1.85 -3.98 -10.58
CA GLU A 44 2.17 -5.22 -11.32
C GLU A 44 3.38 -5.91 -10.69
N VAL A 45 3.31 -7.24 -10.56
CA VAL A 45 4.40 -8.04 -10.00
C VAL A 45 5.47 -8.24 -11.06
N PRO A 46 6.72 -7.77 -10.83
CA PRO A 46 7.82 -8.02 -11.75
C PRO A 46 8.19 -9.51 -11.75
N ASP A 47 8.01 -10.19 -12.87
CA ASP A 47 8.30 -11.63 -13.01
C ASP A 47 8.97 -11.94 -14.35
N LYS A 48 10.27 -12.28 -14.30
CA LYS A 48 11.06 -12.63 -15.49
C LYS A 48 10.50 -13.83 -16.26
N ARG A 49 9.80 -14.74 -15.58
CA ARG A 49 9.18 -15.92 -16.23
C ARG A 49 7.99 -15.49 -17.07
N PHE A 50 7.21 -14.54 -16.57
CA PHE A 50 6.11 -13.94 -17.31
C PHE A 50 6.64 -13.19 -18.54
N ASP A 51 7.67 -12.37 -18.36
CA ASP A 51 8.29 -11.62 -19.46
C ASP A 51 8.81 -12.55 -20.57
N PHE A 52 9.46 -13.66 -20.19
CA PHE A 52 9.92 -14.68 -21.13
C PHE A 52 8.77 -15.29 -21.95
N LEU A 53 7.67 -15.67 -21.30
CA LEU A 53 6.52 -16.26 -21.99
C LEU A 53 5.84 -15.26 -22.94
N VAL A 54 5.79 -13.99 -22.56
CA VAL A 54 5.27 -12.91 -23.41
C VAL A 54 6.13 -12.75 -24.66
N ASP A 55 7.45 -12.78 -24.53
CA ASP A 55 8.38 -12.66 -25.66
C ASP A 55 8.29 -13.87 -26.62
N VAL A 56 8.20 -15.09 -26.06
CA VAL A 56 8.11 -16.34 -26.84
C VAL A 56 6.78 -16.45 -27.59
N HIS A 57 5.65 -16.18 -26.93
CA HIS A 57 4.33 -16.44 -27.48
C HIS A 57 3.66 -15.22 -28.15
N LYS A 58 4.18 -14.00 -27.90
CA LYS A 58 3.69 -12.73 -28.46
C LYS A 58 2.16 -12.61 -28.45
N PRO A 59 1.51 -12.81 -27.28
CA PRO A 59 0.06 -12.82 -27.20
C PRO A 59 -0.52 -11.44 -27.51
N LYS A 60 -1.75 -11.40 -28.03
CA LYS A 60 -2.46 -10.13 -28.30
C LYS A 60 -2.73 -9.30 -27.04
N LYS A 61 -2.76 -9.95 -25.87
CA LYS A 61 -3.00 -9.32 -24.57
C LYS A 61 -2.02 -9.91 -23.55
N VAL A 62 -1.41 -9.02 -22.78
CA VAL A 62 -0.50 -9.33 -21.67
C VAL A 62 -1.21 -8.92 -20.38
N THR A 63 -1.21 -9.77 -19.35
CA THR A 63 -1.89 -9.48 -18.08
C THR A 63 -1.04 -10.01 -16.93
N PRO A 64 -0.21 -9.15 -16.30
CA PRO A 64 0.64 -9.56 -15.20
C PRO A 64 -0.18 -9.78 -13.93
N ALA A 65 0.42 -10.48 -12.96
CA ALA A 65 -0.15 -10.57 -11.62
C ALA A 65 -0.10 -9.17 -10.95
N GLN A 66 -1.05 -8.91 -10.05
CA GLN A 66 -1.22 -7.60 -9.42
C GLN A 66 -1.32 -7.73 -7.89
N VAL A 67 -0.79 -6.73 -7.19
CA VAL A 67 -0.88 -6.57 -5.72
C VAL A 67 -1.39 -5.17 -5.41
N GLU A 68 -2.32 -5.07 -4.47
CA GLU A 68 -2.81 -3.79 -3.95
C GLU A 68 -2.01 -3.42 -2.71
N PHE A 69 -1.45 -2.21 -2.71
CA PHE A 69 -0.80 -1.60 -1.56
C PHE A 69 -1.68 -0.50 -1.01
N VAL A 70 -1.76 -0.42 0.31
CA VAL A 70 -2.52 0.62 1.01
C VAL A 70 -1.64 1.29 2.05
N ASP A 71 -1.45 2.61 1.93
CA ASP A 71 -0.77 3.43 2.92
C ASP A 71 -1.72 3.77 4.06
N LEU A 72 -1.53 3.16 5.22
CA LEU A 72 -2.34 3.46 6.39
C LEU A 72 -1.83 4.73 7.06
N ALA A 73 -2.78 5.58 7.48
CA ALA A 73 -2.46 6.73 8.31
C ALA A 73 -1.65 6.27 9.52
N GLY A 74 -0.59 7.02 9.84
CA GLY A 74 0.33 6.64 10.91
C GLY A 74 -0.40 6.48 12.23
N LEU A 75 -0.15 5.36 12.92
CA LEU A 75 -0.65 5.13 14.27
C LEU A 75 -0.14 6.25 15.18
N SER A 76 -1.02 7.14 15.62
CA SER A 76 -0.72 8.03 16.74
C SER A 76 -0.83 7.23 18.05
N ARG A 77 0.00 7.59 19.04
CA ARG A 77 -0.09 6.98 20.38
C ARG A 77 -1.51 7.23 20.92
N GLY A 78 -2.31 6.17 21.08
CA GLY A 78 -3.69 6.28 21.56
C GLY A 78 -4.75 5.57 20.71
N ALA A 79 -4.37 5.02 19.53
CA ALA A 79 -5.30 4.31 18.65
C ALA A 79 -6.11 3.18 19.34
N GLY A 80 -5.55 2.52 20.36
CA GLY A 80 -6.26 1.47 21.11
C GLY A 80 -7.29 1.96 22.14
N LYS A 81 -7.45 3.28 22.37
CA LYS A 81 -8.31 3.83 23.43
C LYS A 81 -9.71 4.26 22.99
N GLY A 82 -10.10 3.99 21.75
CA GLY A 82 -11.50 4.12 21.30
C GLY A 82 -11.93 5.47 20.72
N GLU A 83 -11.03 6.45 20.61
CA GLU A 83 -11.32 7.73 19.91
C GLU A 83 -11.23 7.56 18.38
N GLY A 84 -12.16 6.80 17.78
CA GLY A 84 -12.52 6.82 16.35
C GLY A 84 -11.48 6.36 15.32
N LEU A 85 -10.29 6.96 15.27
CA LEU A 85 -9.26 6.72 14.24
C LEU A 85 -8.58 5.35 14.36
N GLY A 86 -8.46 4.81 15.58
CA GLY A 86 -7.81 3.51 15.78
C GLY A 86 -8.64 2.31 15.36
N ASN A 87 -9.98 2.41 15.41
CA ASN A 87 -10.85 1.33 14.96
C ASN A 87 -10.83 1.15 13.44
N SER A 88 -10.77 2.26 12.68
CA SER A 88 -10.61 2.20 11.23
C SER A 88 -9.27 1.57 10.83
N PHE A 89 -8.21 1.84 11.60
CA PHE A 89 -6.92 1.18 11.40
C PHE A 89 -6.99 -0.33 11.69
N LEU A 90 -7.54 -0.73 12.83
CA LEU A 90 -7.64 -2.14 13.22
C LEU A 90 -8.55 -2.93 12.27
N SER A 91 -9.66 -2.34 11.82
CA SER A 91 -10.52 -2.93 10.80
C SER A 91 -9.75 -3.16 9.50
N PHE A 92 -8.96 -2.18 9.05
CA PHE A 92 -8.15 -2.37 7.86
C PHE A 92 -7.12 -3.49 8.04
N VAL A 93 -6.43 -3.52 9.19
CA VAL A 93 -5.44 -4.55 9.50
C VAL A 93 -6.08 -5.94 9.47
N ALA A 94 -7.31 -6.08 9.99
CA ALA A 94 -8.06 -7.32 9.92
C ALA A 94 -8.45 -7.71 8.48
N ASP A 95 -8.68 -6.71 7.62
CA ASP A 95 -9.03 -6.88 6.20
C ASP A 95 -7.81 -6.96 5.26
N ALA A 96 -6.58 -6.99 5.77
CA ALA A 96 -5.37 -7.05 4.98
C ALA A 96 -4.84 -8.50 4.92
N ASP A 97 -4.42 -8.94 3.74
CA ASP A 97 -3.80 -10.27 3.58
C ASP A 97 -2.37 -10.28 4.13
N ALA A 98 -1.69 -9.12 4.10
CA ALA A 98 -0.34 -8.96 4.62
C ALA A 98 -0.10 -7.54 5.15
N LEU A 99 0.82 -7.42 6.11
CA LEU A 99 1.30 -6.14 6.63
C LEU A 99 2.78 -5.93 6.30
N ILE A 100 3.11 -4.72 5.86
CA ILE A 100 4.47 -4.27 5.56
C ILE A 100 4.84 -3.21 6.59
N GLN A 101 5.64 -3.59 7.58
CA GLN A 101 6.09 -2.69 8.65
C GLN A 101 7.35 -1.94 8.23
N VAL A 102 7.21 -0.62 8.05
CA VAL A 102 8.35 0.27 7.80
C VAL A 102 9.00 0.64 9.13
N VAL A 103 10.23 0.18 9.31
CA VAL A 103 11.06 0.47 10.48
C VAL A 103 12.14 1.47 10.09
N ARG A 104 12.21 2.57 10.83
CA ARG A 104 13.23 3.59 10.64
C ARG A 104 14.57 3.11 11.19
N CYS A 105 15.60 3.07 10.34
CA CYS A 105 16.97 2.65 10.70
C CYS A 105 18.02 3.76 10.50
N PHE A 106 17.61 5.04 10.58
CA PHE A 106 18.49 6.21 10.40
C PHE A 106 18.18 7.29 11.44
N SER A 107 19.16 8.15 11.75
CA SER A 107 19.05 9.25 12.73
C SER A 107 18.12 10.37 12.24
N ASN A 108 17.67 11.22 13.17
CA ASN A 108 17.06 12.52 12.82
C ASN A 108 18.10 13.48 12.26
#